data_AF-A0A5D8Z8S8-F1
#
_entry.id   AF-A0A5D8Z8S8-F1
#
_cell.length_a   1.000
_cell.length_b   1.000
_cell.length_c   1.000
_cell.angle_alpha   90.00
_cell.angle_beta   90.00
_cell.angle_gamma   90.00
#
_symmetry.space_group_name_H-M   'P 1'
#
loop_
_entity.id
_entity.type
_entity.pdbx_description
1 polymer ?
#
loop_
_entity_poly.entity_id
_entity_poly.type
_entity_poly.pdbx_seq_one_letter_code
_entity_poly.pdbx_strand_id
1 'polypeptide(L)'
;ARSSRGRRLGALLQGPGGLAESYRAYRGVFAPDEVQRLVAYFTGLPLSGRSPDADDVLDLPADPADCVSYLELTRYMRNQLLRDSDVMSMAHGLELRLPLVDQRLFDTVARIPPSLRLQPGKRLLVDAVGDLPESVTDPAKRGFAFPFQAWFGQSLGARLGADAGRLPVQPVEWYQQWAILVFTHWFRACRHAVP
;
A
#
# COMPACT_ATOMS: atom_id res chain seq x y z
N ALA A 1 -20.09 -12.37 -8.06
CA ALA A 1 -19.21 -12.36 -6.86
C ALA A 1 -19.11 -10.93 -6.32
N ARG A 2 -19.13 -10.72 -4.99
CA ARG A 2 -18.91 -9.37 -4.42
C ARG A 2 -17.52 -8.87 -4.81
N SER A 3 -17.33 -7.57 -5.07
CA SER A 3 -16.01 -7.02 -5.40
C SER A 3 -15.01 -7.16 -4.24
N SER A 4 -13.71 -7.16 -4.54
CA SER A 4 -12.64 -7.20 -3.52
C SER A 4 -12.82 -6.09 -2.47
N ARG A 5 -13.14 -4.86 -2.92
CA ARG A 5 -13.48 -3.73 -2.06
C ARG A 5 -14.71 -4.00 -1.19
N GLY A 6 -15.77 -4.58 -1.75
CA GLY A 6 -16.99 -4.90 -1.01
C GLY A 6 -16.76 -5.92 0.11
N ARG A 7 -15.87 -6.89 -0.08
CA ARG A 7 -15.50 -7.84 0.98
C ARG A 7 -14.73 -7.19 2.12
N ARG A 8 -13.74 -6.33 1.79
CA ARG A 8 -13.00 -5.57 2.82
C ARG A 8 -13.89 -4.61 3.60
N LEU A 9 -14.81 -3.93 2.92
CA LEU A 9 -15.79 -3.07 3.57
C LEU A 9 -16.74 -3.89 4.47
N GLY A 10 -17.20 -5.05 4.00
CA GLY A 10 -18.01 -5.96 4.81
C GLY A 10 -17.28 -6.40 6.09
N ALA A 11 -16.00 -6.74 5.98
CA ALA A 11 -15.18 -7.09 7.14
C ALA A 11 -15.00 -5.91 8.12
N LEU A 12 -14.84 -4.68 7.61
CA LEU A 12 -14.80 -3.48 8.44
C LEU A 12 -16.12 -3.30 9.23
N LEU A 13 -17.26 -3.44 8.56
CA LEU A 13 -18.59 -3.26 9.16
C LEU A 13 -18.94 -4.35 10.19
N GLN A 14 -18.33 -5.53 10.09
CA GLN A 14 -18.51 -6.63 11.04
C GLN A 14 -17.49 -6.62 12.18
N GLY A 15 -16.43 -5.81 12.07
CA GLY A 15 -15.35 -5.69 13.05
C GLY A 15 -15.59 -4.58 14.07
N PRO A 16 -14.58 -4.31 14.93
CA PRO A 16 -14.66 -3.27 15.95
C PRO A 16 -14.71 -1.84 15.37
N GLY A 17 -14.53 -1.67 14.06
CA GLY A 17 -14.37 -0.36 13.43
C GLY A 17 -13.07 0.32 13.84
N GLY A 18 -12.96 1.62 13.60
CA GLY A 18 -11.77 2.41 13.93
C GLY A 18 -11.01 2.94 12.71
N LEU A 19 -10.12 3.91 12.93
CA LEU A 19 -9.34 4.54 11.87
C LEU A 19 -8.32 3.56 11.26
N ALA A 20 -7.67 2.73 12.09
CA ALA A 20 -6.71 1.73 11.62
C ALA A 20 -7.39 0.64 10.77
N GLU A 21 -8.57 0.19 11.18
CA GLU A 21 -9.39 -0.79 10.48
C GLU A 21 -9.92 -0.20 9.17
N SER A 22 -10.37 1.05 9.18
CA SER A 22 -10.81 1.78 8.00
C SER A 22 -9.67 1.95 7.00
N TYR A 23 -8.47 2.30 7.50
CA TYR A 23 -7.26 2.39 6.70
C TYR A 23 -6.91 1.05 6.05
N ARG A 24 -6.93 -0.05 6.83
CA ARG A 24 -6.71 -1.40 6.32
C ARG A 24 -7.75 -1.80 5.26
N ALA A 25 -9.02 -1.47 5.45
CA ALA A 25 -10.06 -1.75 4.47
C ALA A 25 -9.84 -0.97 3.17
N TYR A 26 -9.38 0.29 3.27
CA TYR A 26 -9.09 1.16 2.14
C TYR A 26 -7.84 0.72 1.36
N ARG A 27 -6.71 0.52 2.06
CA ARG A 27 -5.39 0.22 1.46
C ARG A 27 -5.12 -1.28 1.26
N GLY A 28 -5.87 -2.14 1.93
CA GLY A 28 -5.66 -3.58 1.90
C GLY A 28 -5.91 -4.20 0.51
N VAL A 29 -5.18 -5.29 0.23
CA VAL A 29 -5.32 -6.06 -1.02
C VAL A 29 -6.41 -7.12 -0.90
N PHE A 30 -6.48 -7.79 0.25
CA PHE A 30 -7.39 -8.88 0.58
C PHE A 30 -8.17 -8.56 1.85
N ALA A 31 -9.34 -9.17 2.01
CA ALA A 31 -10.09 -9.15 3.26
C ALA A 31 -9.38 -10.00 4.34
N PRO A 32 -9.61 -9.74 5.64
CA PRO A 32 -8.94 -10.48 6.72
C PRO A 32 -9.11 -12.01 6.62
N ASP A 33 -10.30 -12.49 6.28
CA ASP A 33 -10.57 -13.93 6.07
C ASP A 33 -9.80 -14.50 4.88
N GLU A 34 -9.65 -13.72 3.82
CA GLU A 34 -8.89 -14.10 2.63
C GLU A 34 -7.41 -14.23 2.98
N VAL A 35 -6.87 -13.28 3.76
CA VAL A 35 -5.48 -13.33 4.25
C VAL A 35 -5.26 -14.58 5.10
N GLN A 36 -6.17 -14.89 6.04
CA GLN A 36 -6.04 -16.09 6.88
C GLN A 36 -5.99 -17.37 6.04
N ARG A 37 -6.87 -17.51 5.04
CA ARG A 37 -6.89 -18.68 4.16
C ARG A 37 -5.65 -18.77 3.29
N LEU A 38 -5.18 -17.64 2.76
CA LEU A 38 -3.94 -17.59 1.97
C LEU A 38 -2.73 -17.97 2.81
N VAL A 39 -2.60 -17.44 4.03
CA VAL A 39 -1.51 -17.81 4.95
C VAL A 39 -1.54 -19.30 5.24
N ALA A 40 -2.69 -19.84 5.64
CA ALA A 40 -2.83 -21.27 5.91
C ALA A 40 -2.48 -22.15 4.70
N TYR A 41 -2.84 -21.70 3.50
CA TYR A 41 -2.49 -22.40 2.27
C TYR A 41 -0.97 -22.43 1.99
N PHE A 42 -0.28 -21.29 2.15
CA PHE A 42 1.16 -21.24 1.87
C PHE A 42 2.00 -21.89 2.97
N THR A 43 1.69 -21.64 4.24
CA THR A 43 2.52 -22.08 5.37
C THR A 43 2.11 -23.42 5.96
N GLY A 44 0.88 -23.88 5.69
CA GLY A 44 0.28 -25.03 6.39
C GLY A 44 -0.13 -24.74 7.84
N LEU A 45 -0.01 -23.48 8.29
CA LEU A 45 -0.29 -23.06 9.66
C LEU A 45 -1.34 -21.95 9.67
N PRO A 46 -2.26 -21.93 10.65
CA PRO A 46 -3.17 -20.81 10.79
C PRO A 46 -2.37 -19.53 11.08
N LEU A 47 -2.86 -18.41 10.55
CA LEU A 47 -2.32 -17.10 10.94
C LEU A 47 -2.53 -16.94 12.45
N SER A 48 -1.45 -17.04 13.20
CA SER A 48 -1.42 -16.99 14.65
C SER A 48 -0.42 -15.91 15.08
N GLY A 49 -0.75 -15.21 16.17
CA GLY A 49 0.04 -14.08 16.66
C GLY A 49 -0.54 -12.71 16.33
N ARG A 50 0.03 -11.69 16.97
CA ARG A 50 -0.32 -10.28 16.74
C ARG A 50 0.20 -9.86 15.37
N SER A 51 -0.64 -9.22 14.57
CA SER A 51 -0.16 -8.62 13.31
C SER A 51 0.93 -7.60 13.65
N PRO A 52 2.07 -7.56 12.92
CA PRO A 52 3.11 -6.54 13.15
C PRO A 52 2.53 -5.12 13.12
N ASP A 53 1.52 -4.92 12.28
CA ASP A 53 0.72 -3.70 12.17
C ASP A 53 -0.07 -3.30 13.41
N ALA A 54 -0.27 -4.20 14.37
CA ALA A 54 -1.08 -3.92 15.56
C ALA A 54 -0.28 -3.19 16.65
N ASP A 55 1.04 -3.19 16.58
CA ASP A 55 1.90 -2.40 17.48
C ASP A 55 1.87 -0.91 17.13
N ASP A 56 1.81 -0.57 15.83
CA ASP A 56 1.72 0.81 15.33
C ASP A 56 0.38 1.51 15.62
N VAL A 57 -0.61 0.81 16.19
CA VAL A 57 -1.95 1.36 16.53
C VAL A 57 -1.97 1.96 17.94
N LEU A 58 -0.96 1.68 18.77
CA LEU A 58 -0.95 2.10 20.18
C LEU A 58 -0.75 3.61 20.36
N ASP A 59 -0.10 4.29 19.40
CA ASP A 59 0.25 5.71 19.47
C ASP A 59 -0.34 6.54 18.32
N LEU A 60 -1.59 6.26 17.93
CA LEU A 60 -2.23 7.04 16.87
C LEU A 60 -2.48 8.49 17.30
N PRO A 61 -2.21 9.47 16.42
CA PRO A 61 -2.60 10.86 16.64
C PRO A 61 -4.10 11.00 16.92
N ALA A 62 -4.45 11.95 17.78
CA ALA A 62 -5.84 12.22 18.15
C ALA A 62 -6.67 12.78 16.97
N ASP A 63 -6.07 13.62 16.12
CA ASP A 63 -6.74 14.12 14.92
C ASP A 63 -6.79 13.03 13.82
N PRO A 64 -7.98 12.75 13.23
CA PRO A 64 -8.12 11.72 12.21
C PRO A 64 -7.27 11.92 10.96
N ALA A 65 -7.05 13.17 10.53
CA ALA A 65 -6.24 13.49 9.36
C ALA A 65 -4.74 13.24 9.65
N ASP A 66 -4.29 13.58 10.86
CA ASP A 66 -2.95 13.22 11.33
C ASP A 66 -2.79 11.71 11.47
N CYS A 67 -3.81 10.99 11.93
CA CYS A 67 -3.81 9.54 12.00
C CYS A 67 -3.65 8.88 10.62
N VAL A 68 -4.41 9.33 9.62
CA VAL A 68 -4.22 8.86 8.23
C VAL A 68 -2.83 9.19 7.71
N SER A 69 -2.32 10.40 8.00
CA SER A 69 -0.96 10.80 7.61
C SER A 69 0.10 9.88 8.23
N TYR A 70 -0.02 9.59 9.54
CA TYR A 70 0.86 8.66 10.25
C TYR A 70 0.84 7.27 9.61
N LEU A 71 -0.35 6.72 9.34
CA LEU A 71 -0.50 5.40 8.73
C LEU A 71 0.05 5.35 7.29
N GLU A 72 -0.15 6.40 6.49
CA GLU A 72 0.48 6.49 5.16
C GLU A 72 2.01 6.50 5.24
N LEU A 73 2.59 7.24 6.20
CA LEU A 73 4.04 7.30 6.39
C LEU A 73 4.63 5.96 6.85
N THR A 74 4.02 5.34 7.87
CA THR A 74 4.57 4.13 8.51
C THR A 74 4.25 2.86 7.75
N ARG A 75 3.12 2.79 7.04
CA ARG A 75 2.68 1.56 6.38
C ARG A 75 2.91 1.56 4.88
N TYR A 76 2.61 2.66 4.20
CA TYR A 76 2.72 2.69 2.74
C TYR A 76 4.07 3.24 2.29
N MET A 77 4.41 4.45 2.72
CA MET A 77 5.63 5.12 2.27
C MET A 77 6.86 4.31 2.67
N ARG A 78 6.98 3.94 3.96
CA ARG A 78 8.10 3.15 4.47
C ARG A 78 8.21 1.78 3.78
N ASN A 79 7.14 0.99 3.81
CA ASN A 79 7.23 -0.43 3.44
C ASN A 79 7.12 -0.70 1.94
N GLN A 80 6.54 0.23 1.17
CA GLN A 80 6.36 0.10 -0.27
C GLN A 80 7.15 1.15 -1.05
N LEU A 81 6.84 2.45 -0.89
CA LEU A 81 7.38 3.47 -1.79
C LEU A 81 8.90 3.61 -1.66
N LEU A 82 9.41 3.77 -0.44
CA LEU A 82 10.84 3.95 -0.19
C LEU A 82 11.61 2.67 -0.50
N ARG A 83 11.11 1.53 0.00
CA ARG A 83 11.73 0.22 -0.23
C ARG A 83 11.86 -0.11 -1.71
N ASP A 84 10.76 -0.01 -2.46
CA ASP A 84 10.78 -0.39 -3.89
C ASP A 84 11.68 0.55 -4.69
N SER A 85 11.61 1.86 -4.41
CA SER A 85 12.43 2.84 -5.12
C SER A 85 13.92 2.59 -4.87
N ASP A 86 14.30 2.33 -3.62
CA ASP A 86 15.68 2.01 -3.23
C ASP A 86 16.17 0.72 -3.92
N VAL A 87 15.44 -0.39 -3.76
CA VAL A 87 15.81 -1.69 -4.37
C VAL A 87 15.94 -1.58 -5.89
N MET A 88 14.99 -0.93 -6.55
CA MET A 88 15.01 -0.81 -8.02
C MET A 88 16.12 0.11 -8.50
N SER A 89 16.37 1.23 -7.82
CA SER A 89 17.44 2.15 -8.21
C SER A 89 18.83 1.55 -8.00
N MET A 90 19.06 0.90 -6.86
CA MET A 90 20.34 0.26 -6.54
C MET A 90 20.63 -0.95 -7.42
N ALA A 91 19.60 -1.66 -7.90
CA ALA A 91 19.77 -2.71 -8.92
C ALA A 91 20.37 -2.17 -10.24
N HIS A 92 20.29 -0.86 -10.48
CA HIS A 92 20.88 -0.16 -11.62
C HIS A 92 22.04 0.78 -11.22
N GLY A 93 22.54 0.70 -9.98
CA GLY A 93 23.63 1.54 -9.49
C GLY A 93 23.29 3.03 -9.41
N LEU A 94 22.00 3.37 -9.26
CA LEU A 94 21.53 4.75 -9.17
C LEU A 94 21.16 5.10 -7.72
N GLU A 95 21.66 6.23 -7.22
CA GLU A 95 21.23 6.81 -5.94
C GLU A 95 20.01 7.70 -6.15
N LEU A 96 18.84 7.31 -5.63
CA LEU A 96 17.65 8.18 -5.61
C LEU A 96 17.63 9.08 -4.38
N ARG A 97 17.48 10.39 -4.61
CA ARG A 97 17.28 11.38 -3.54
C ARG A 97 15.83 11.82 -3.48
N LEU A 98 15.31 11.96 -2.27
CA LEU A 98 13.90 12.28 -2.00
C LEU A 98 13.79 13.58 -1.17
N PRO A 99 13.96 14.76 -1.78
CA PRO A 99 14.04 16.03 -1.04
C PRO A 99 12.83 16.35 -0.16
N LEU A 100 11.65 15.82 -0.50
CA LEU A 100 10.42 16.03 0.28
C LEU A 100 10.24 15.03 1.44
N VAL A 101 11.11 14.03 1.55
CA VAL A 101 11.14 13.06 2.65
C VAL A 101 12.28 13.47 3.59
N ASP A 102 12.21 14.72 4.07
CA ASP A 102 13.19 15.32 4.98
C ASP A 102 12.55 15.54 6.36
N GLN A 103 13.32 15.27 7.41
CA GLN A 103 12.84 15.37 8.79
C GLN A 103 12.52 16.81 9.19
N ARG A 104 13.35 17.79 8.81
CA ARG A 104 13.13 19.20 9.18
C ARG A 104 11.93 19.77 8.46
N LEU A 105 11.75 19.40 7.19
CA LEU A 105 10.56 19.74 6.43
C LEU A 105 9.31 19.15 7.09
N PHE A 106 9.36 17.87 7.46
CA PHE A 106 8.27 17.20 8.17
C PHE A 106 7.93 17.92 9.48
N ASP A 107 8.91 18.17 10.34
CA ASP A 107 8.71 18.81 11.66
C ASP A 107 8.13 20.22 11.54
N THR A 108 8.42 20.92 10.43
CA THR A 108 7.88 22.25 10.14
C THR A 108 6.45 22.15 9.66
N VAL A 109 6.18 21.31 8.66
CA VAL A 109 4.86 21.14 8.05
C VAL A 109 3.88 20.45 9.00
N ALA A 110 4.35 19.59 9.91
CA ALA A 110 3.54 18.90 10.90
C ALA A 110 2.84 19.86 11.88
N ARG A 111 3.40 21.06 12.09
CA ARG A 111 2.83 22.09 12.99
C ARG A 111 1.73 22.92 12.32
N ILE A 112 1.58 22.83 11.00
CA ILE A 112 0.54 23.53 10.26
C ILE A 112 -0.79 22.79 10.47
N PRO A 113 -1.89 23.49 10.82
CA PRO A 113 -3.19 22.87 11.00
C PRO A 113 -3.60 22.00 9.80
N PRO A 114 -4.19 20.80 10.01
CA PRO A 114 -4.58 19.91 8.91
C PRO A 114 -5.48 20.56 7.86
N SER A 115 -6.37 21.49 8.27
CA SER A 115 -7.26 22.25 7.39
C SER A 115 -6.52 23.13 6.36
N LEU A 116 -5.28 23.54 6.67
CA LEU A 116 -4.41 24.27 5.75
C LEU A 116 -3.48 23.33 4.99
N ARG A 117 -2.89 22.35 5.69
CA ARG A 117 -1.93 21.40 5.10
C ARG A 117 -2.54 20.48 4.05
N LEU A 118 -3.80 20.06 4.25
CA LEU A 118 -4.46 19.04 3.43
C LEU A 118 -5.48 19.63 2.45
N GLN A 119 -5.33 20.91 2.09
CA GLN A 119 -6.17 21.52 1.07
C GLN A 119 -6.02 20.79 -0.29
N PRO A 120 -7.11 20.69 -1.08
CA PRO A 120 -7.08 20.07 -2.40
C PRO A 120 -6.02 20.68 -3.32
N GLY A 121 -5.52 19.89 -4.27
CA GLY A 121 -4.60 20.37 -5.30
C GLY A 121 -3.17 20.66 -4.82
N LYS A 122 -2.76 20.16 -3.65
CA LYS A 122 -1.43 20.43 -3.05
C LYS A 122 -1.18 21.94 -2.85
N ARG A 123 -2.23 22.70 -2.51
CA ARG A 123 -2.20 24.17 -2.42
C ARG A 123 -1.03 24.71 -1.58
N LEU A 124 -0.80 24.14 -0.39
CA LEU A 124 0.31 24.52 0.48
C LEU A 124 1.67 24.46 -0.22
N LEU A 125 1.91 23.43 -1.05
CA LEU A 125 3.17 23.28 -1.77
C LEU A 125 3.28 24.28 -2.92
N VAL A 126 2.18 24.54 -3.64
CA VAL A 126 2.15 25.53 -4.73
C VAL A 126 2.43 26.93 -4.17
N ASP A 127 1.73 27.31 -3.10
CA ASP A 127 1.86 28.63 -2.48
C ASP A 127 3.26 28.83 -1.87
N ALA A 128 3.88 27.78 -1.34
CA ALA A 128 5.24 27.84 -0.80
C ALA A 128 6.33 28.01 -1.88
N VAL A 129 6.08 27.55 -3.11
CA VAL A 129 7.01 27.71 -4.24
C VAL A 129 6.81 29.05 -4.94
N GLY A 130 5.57 29.55 -5.02
CA GLY A 130 5.23 30.83 -5.63
C GLY A 130 4.99 30.73 -7.13
N ASP A 131 5.69 31.54 -7.92
CA ASP A 131 5.44 31.76 -9.35
C ASP A 131 5.75 30.51 -10.20
N LEU A 132 4.76 29.62 -10.29
CA LEU A 132 4.77 28.45 -11.16
C LEU A 132 3.89 28.70 -12.40
N PRO A 133 4.31 28.25 -13.60
CA PRO A 133 3.46 28.31 -14.79
C PRO A 133 2.13 27.59 -14.59
N GLU A 134 1.05 28.10 -15.18
CA GLU A 134 -0.28 27.48 -15.13
C GLU A 134 -0.26 26.01 -15.58
N SER A 135 0.62 25.65 -16.52
CA SER A 135 0.81 24.27 -16.97
C SER A 135 1.23 23.28 -15.87
N VAL A 136 1.74 23.78 -14.74
CA VAL A 136 2.14 22.98 -13.57
C VAL A 136 1.04 22.95 -12.51
N THR A 137 0.30 24.05 -12.34
CA THR A 137 -0.66 24.23 -11.24
C THR A 137 -2.09 23.86 -11.60
N ASP A 138 -2.47 23.96 -12.87
CA ASP A 138 -3.83 23.67 -13.38
C ASP A 138 -4.16 22.17 -13.48
N PRO A 139 -3.23 21.27 -13.92
CA PRO A 139 -3.58 19.87 -14.06
C PRO A 139 -3.94 19.18 -12.74
N ALA A 140 -5.00 18.38 -12.77
CA ALA A 140 -5.34 17.51 -11.65
C ALA A 140 -4.18 16.56 -11.29
N LYS A 141 -4.06 16.21 -10.00
CA LYS A 141 -3.05 15.27 -9.50
C LYS A 141 -3.12 13.95 -10.28
N ARG A 142 -2.07 13.67 -11.04
CA ARG A 142 -1.89 12.39 -11.75
C ARG A 142 -0.87 11.54 -11.00
N GLY A 143 -1.21 10.30 -10.75
CA GLY A 143 -0.27 9.31 -10.23
C GLY A 143 0.60 8.73 -11.34
N PHE A 144 1.66 8.04 -10.96
CA PHE A 144 2.38 7.15 -11.88
C PHE A 144 1.56 5.88 -12.01
N ALA A 145 0.99 5.64 -13.20
CA ALA A 145 0.22 4.44 -13.49
C ALA A 145 0.94 3.61 -14.54
N PHE A 146 1.23 2.37 -14.21
CA PHE A 146 1.61 1.38 -15.22
C PHE A 146 0.35 0.67 -15.74
N PRO A 147 0.35 0.18 -16.99
CA PRO A 147 -0.79 -0.52 -17.57
C PRO A 147 -0.90 -1.96 -17.05
N PHE A 148 -0.78 -2.17 -15.73
CA PHE A 148 -0.79 -3.48 -15.07
C PHE A 148 -2.02 -4.30 -15.44
N GLN A 149 -3.20 -3.67 -15.51
CA GLN A 149 -4.42 -4.37 -15.88
C GLN A 149 -4.32 -5.01 -17.28
N ALA A 150 -3.75 -4.30 -18.25
CA ALA A 150 -3.53 -4.83 -19.59
C ALA A 150 -2.46 -5.94 -19.59
N TRP A 151 -1.36 -5.76 -18.84
CA TRP A 151 -0.30 -6.77 -18.73
C TRP A 151 -0.81 -8.08 -18.10
N PHE A 152 -1.63 -7.99 -17.05
CA PHE A 152 -2.25 -9.16 -16.42
C PHE A 152 -3.33 -9.80 -17.28
N GLY A 153 -4.01 -9.03 -18.13
CA GLY A 153 -4.91 -9.58 -19.14
C GLY A 153 -4.20 -10.32 -20.29
N GLN A 154 -2.87 -10.27 -20.34
CA GLN A 154 -2.04 -10.87 -21.39
C GLN A 154 -0.98 -11.81 -20.78
N SER A 155 0.31 -11.54 -21.03
CA SER A 155 1.43 -12.44 -20.73
C SER A 155 1.73 -12.59 -19.24
N LEU A 156 1.46 -11.57 -18.42
CA LEU A 156 1.79 -11.61 -17.00
C LEU A 156 0.79 -12.46 -16.20
N GLY A 157 -0.49 -12.45 -16.58
CA GLY A 157 -1.51 -13.32 -15.98
C GLY A 157 -1.20 -14.80 -16.21
N ALA A 158 -0.67 -15.16 -17.38
CA ALA A 158 -0.25 -16.53 -17.66
C ALA A 158 0.83 -17.05 -16.69
N ARG A 159 1.67 -16.15 -16.13
CA ARG A 159 2.69 -16.52 -15.13
C ARG A 159 2.12 -16.86 -13.75
N LEU A 160 0.88 -16.47 -13.43
CA LEU A 160 0.19 -17.01 -12.25
C LEU A 160 -0.12 -18.50 -12.41
N GLY A 161 -0.24 -18.98 -13.65
CA GLY A 161 -0.17 -20.40 -14.00
C GLY A 161 -1.18 -21.30 -13.29
N ALA A 162 -0.94 -22.62 -13.37
CA ALA A 162 -1.81 -23.69 -12.88
C ALA A 162 -2.11 -23.63 -11.37
N ASP A 163 -1.36 -22.85 -10.59
CA ASP A 163 -1.57 -22.68 -9.15
C ASP A 163 -2.73 -21.74 -8.84
N ALA A 164 -3.09 -20.80 -9.75
CA ALA A 164 -4.20 -19.88 -9.55
C ALA A 164 -5.52 -20.61 -9.25
N GLY A 165 -5.78 -21.72 -9.95
CA GLY A 165 -6.97 -22.56 -9.72
C GLY A 165 -6.96 -23.31 -8.39
N ARG A 166 -5.81 -23.45 -7.73
CA ARG A 166 -5.65 -24.14 -6.44
C ARG A 166 -5.69 -23.20 -5.24
N LEU A 167 -5.61 -21.89 -5.47
CA LEU A 167 -5.64 -20.90 -4.39
C LEU A 167 -7.01 -20.93 -3.68
N PRO A 168 -7.02 -20.83 -2.34
CA PRO A 168 -8.26 -20.75 -1.58
C PRO A 168 -9.02 -19.43 -1.83
N VAL A 169 -8.34 -18.42 -2.36
CA VAL A 169 -8.89 -17.11 -2.70
C VAL A 169 -8.53 -16.79 -4.13
N GLN A 170 -9.53 -16.56 -4.97
CA GLN A 170 -9.34 -16.25 -6.38
C GLN A 170 -9.03 -14.75 -6.57
N PRO A 171 -7.82 -14.37 -7.04
CA PRO A 171 -7.46 -12.98 -7.24
C PRO A 171 -8.12 -12.44 -8.52
N VAL A 172 -9.11 -11.55 -8.36
CA VAL A 172 -9.85 -10.99 -9.49
C VAL A 172 -9.13 -9.76 -10.05
N GLU A 173 -8.61 -8.91 -9.17
CA GLU A 173 -8.00 -7.65 -9.53
C GLU A 173 -6.51 -7.81 -9.86
N TRP A 174 -5.97 -7.00 -10.78
CA TRP A 174 -4.56 -7.08 -11.18
C TRP A 174 -3.60 -6.95 -9.98
N TYR A 175 -3.95 -6.14 -8.98
CA TYR A 175 -3.11 -5.93 -7.81
C TYR A 175 -3.14 -7.13 -6.84
N GLN A 176 -4.24 -7.88 -6.80
CA GLN A 176 -4.33 -9.15 -6.07
C GLN A 176 -3.50 -10.22 -6.78
N GLN A 177 -3.61 -10.28 -8.11
CA GLN A 177 -2.83 -11.18 -8.95
C GLN A 177 -1.32 -10.91 -8.79
N TRP A 178 -0.92 -9.64 -8.83
CA TRP A 178 0.46 -9.22 -8.56
C TRP A 178 0.94 -9.64 -7.18
N ALA A 179 0.16 -9.35 -6.12
CA ALA A 179 0.53 -9.70 -4.76
C ALA A 179 0.76 -11.21 -4.60
N ILE A 180 -0.12 -12.04 -5.16
CA ILE A 180 0.03 -13.50 -5.13
C ILE A 180 1.23 -13.96 -5.95
N LEU A 181 1.43 -13.41 -7.16
CA LEU A 181 2.54 -13.77 -8.03
C LEU A 181 3.89 -13.50 -7.35
N VAL A 182 4.07 -12.29 -6.80
CA VAL A 182 5.30 -11.89 -6.10
C VAL A 182 5.49 -12.73 -4.85
N PHE A 183 4.44 -12.91 -4.04
CA PHE A 183 4.52 -13.70 -2.81
C PHE A 183 4.86 -15.17 -3.09
N THR A 184 4.23 -15.78 -4.11
CA THR A 184 4.51 -17.17 -4.50
C THR A 184 5.95 -17.34 -4.95
N HIS A 185 6.46 -16.39 -5.74
CA HIS A 185 7.85 -16.40 -6.19
C HIS A 185 8.83 -16.31 -5.00
N TRP A 186 8.61 -15.35 -4.11
CA TRP A 186 9.42 -15.18 -2.90
C TRP A 186 9.35 -16.40 -1.98
N PHE A 187 8.15 -16.92 -1.72
CA PHE A 187 7.94 -18.05 -0.82
C PHE A 187 8.65 -19.31 -1.32
N ARG A 188 8.60 -19.58 -2.63
CA ARG A 188 9.35 -20.68 -3.25
C ARG A 188 10.86 -20.48 -3.11
N ALA A 189 11.36 -19.28 -3.39
CA ALA A 189 12.78 -18.97 -3.26
C ALA A 189 13.28 -19.20 -1.82
N CYS A 190 12.51 -18.78 -0.81
CA CYS A 190 12.87 -19.02 0.60
C CYS A 190 12.82 -20.51 0.98
N ARG A 191 11.82 -21.28 0.52
CA ARG A 191 11.75 -22.71 0.83
C ARG A 191 12.88 -23.53 0.22
N HIS A 192 13.42 -23.11 -0.92
CA HIS A 192 14.58 -23.75 -1.54
C HIS A 192 15.93 -23.25 -1.00
N ALA A 193 15.92 -22.17 -0.21
CA ALA A 193 17.11 -21.60 0.42
C ALA A 193 17.40 -22.17 1.82
N VAL A 194 16.53 -23.02 2.36
CA VAL A 194 16.77 -23.77 3.60
C VAL A 194 17.35 -25.13 3.22
N PRO A 195 18.62 -25.43 3.54
CA PRO A 195 19.24 -26.73 3.28
C PRO A 195 18.57 -27.88 4.05
#